data_AF-A0A0F9C9F6-F1
#
_entry.id   AF-A0A0F9C9F6-F1
#
_cell.length_a   1.000
_cell.length_b   1.000
_cell.length_c   1.000
_cell.angle_alpha   90.00
_cell.angle_beta   90.00
_cell.angle_gamma   90.00
#
_symmetry.space_group_name_H-M   'P 1'
#
loop_
_entity.id
_entity.type
_entity.pdbx_description
1 polymer ?
#
loop_
_entity_poly.entity_id
_entity_poly.type
_entity_poly.pdbx_seq_one_letter_code
_entity_poly.pdbx_strand_id
1 'polypeptide(L)'
;MSPSVDDLGTSNYISKSDVGKGLLLTIRSYEKKNVGKGKQDIQFVFYFNEHEKGFILKPTNGKLIAAVAGSADFDDWIGKKIVLFIDPTIE
;
A
#
# COMPACT_ATOMS: atom_id res chain seq x y z
N MET A 1 18.22 -3.88 5.75
CA MET A 1 19.04 -3.74 4.52
C MET A 1 19.42 -2.28 4.39
N SER A 2 20.67 -1.98 4.05
CA SER A 2 21.11 -0.60 3.78
C SER A 2 20.80 -0.24 2.33
N PRO A 3 20.42 1.00 2.03
CA PRO A 3 20.13 1.43 0.65
C PRO A 3 21.39 1.36 -0.24
N SER A 4 21.18 1.11 -1.53
CA SER A 4 22.19 0.95 -2.59
C SER A 4 21.93 1.93 -3.75
N VAL A 5 22.87 2.00 -4.70
CA VAL A 5 22.73 2.83 -5.90
C VAL A 5 21.55 2.42 -6.78
N ASP A 6 21.08 1.17 -6.68
CA ASP A 6 19.91 0.67 -7.40
C ASP A 6 18.58 1.22 -6.85
N ASP A 7 18.60 1.79 -5.63
CA ASP A 7 17.45 2.47 -5.03
C ASP A 7 17.29 3.93 -5.55
N LEU A 8 18.27 4.42 -6.32
CA LEU A 8 18.25 5.75 -6.92
C LEU A 8 17.37 5.76 -8.19
N GLY A 9 16.05 5.71 -8.00
CA GLY A 9 15.07 5.86 -9.08
C GLY A 9 13.84 4.97 -8.96
N THR A 10 13.88 3.98 -8.07
CA THR A 10 12.75 3.09 -7.79
C THR A 10 11.82 3.73 -6.75
N SER A 11 10.52 3.77 -7.06
CA SER A 11 9.52 4.20 -6.08
C SER A 11 9.47 3.20 -4.93
N ASN A 12 9.57 3.69 -3.69
CA ASN A 12 9.33 2.91 -2.47
C ASN A 12 7.87 2.44 -2.32
N TYR A 13 7.01 2.81 -3.28
CA TYR A 13 5.57 2.55 -3.24
C TYR A 13 5.11 1.71 -4.44
N ILE A 14 4.17 0.80 -4.18
CA ILE A 14 3.51 -0.06 -5.17
C ILE A 14 2.85 0.82 -6.24
N SER A 15 3.20 0.55 -7.50
CA SER A 15 2.64 1.18 -8.69
C SER A 15 1.74 0.20 -9.46
N LYS A 16 1.00 0.69 -10.48
CA LYS A 16 0.19 -0.17 -11.36
C LYS A 16 1.05 -1.31 -11.97
N SER A 17 2.30 -1.03 -12.37
CA SER A 17 3.20 -2.02 -12.96
C SER A 17 3.60 -3.14 -12.00
N ASP A 18 3.64 -2.86 -10.69
CA ASP A 18 3.98 -3.87 -9.67
C ASP A 18 2.82 -4.86 -9.46
N VAL A 19 1.57 -4.43 -9.66
CA VAL A 19 0.36 -5.23 -9.39
C VAL A 19 0.16 -6.34 -10.42
N GLY A 20 0.52 -6.10 -11.69
CA GLY A 20 0.36 -7.07 -12.76
C GLY A 20 -1.08 -7.58 -12.90
N LYS A 21 -1.28 -8.91 -12.79
CA LYS A 21 -2.60 -9.57 -12.86
C LYS A 21 -3.36 -9.57 -11.52
N GLY A 22 -2.73 -9.10 -10.45
CA GLY A 22 -3.25 -9.14 -9.09
C GLY A 22 -2.21 -9.69 -8.11
N LEU A 23 -2.11 -9.06 -6.94
CA LEU A 23 -1.22 -9.44 -5.86
C LEU A 23 -2.03 -9.84 -4.64
N LEU A 24 -1.86 -11.09 -4.18
CA LEU A 24 -2.35 -11.52 -2.88
C LEU A 24 -1.35 -11.08 -1.81
N LEU A 25 -1.79 -10.23 -0.88
CA LEU A 25 -0.93 -9.61 0.12
C LEU A 25 -1.55 -9.72 1.50
N THR A 26 -0.72 -9.98 2.50
CA THR A 26 -1.09 -9.98 3.92
C THR A 26 -0.62 -8.67 4.55
N ILE A 27 -1.54 -7.90 5.11
CA ILE A 27 -1.22 -6.62 5.76
C ILE A 27 -0.36 -6.91 6.99
N ARG A 28 0.83 -6.30 7.04
CA ARG A 28 1.80 -6.47 8.13
C ARG A 28 1.80 -5.31 9.10
N SER A 29 1.79 -4.09 8.59
CA SER A 29 1.83 -2.85 9.38
C SER A 29 1.38 -1.66 8.55
N TYR A 30 1.17 -0.53 9.21
CA TYR A 30 1.00 0.76 8.54
C TYR A 30 1.85 1.83 9.22
N GLU A 31 2.26 2.84 8.46
CA GLU A 31 2.98 4.00 8.96
C GLU A 31 2.41 5.28 8.36
N LYS A 32 2.40 6.35 9.14
CA LYS A 32 2.08 7.69 8.65
C LYS A 32 3.36 8.32 8.11
N LYS A 33 3.48 8.44 6.78
CA LYS A 33 4.67 8.96 6.09
C LYS A 33 4.36 10.20 5.28
N ASN A 34 5.33 11.11 5.24
CA ASN A 34 5.31 12.17 4.24
C ASN A 34 5.80 11.59 2.91
N VAL A 35 4.89 11.47 1.94
CA VAL A 35 5.18 10.81 0.66
C VAL A 35 5.41 11.80 -0.48
N GLY A 36 5.26 13.10 -0.22
CA GLY A 36 5.49 14.17 -1.19
C GLY A 36 6.79 14.93 -0.95
N LYS A 37 7.06 15.89 -1.84
CA LYS A 37 8.24 16.77 -1.74
C LYS A 37 8.05 17.93 -0.75
N GLY A 38 6.81 18.17 -0.30
CA GLY A 38 6.46 19.24 0.65
C GLY A 38 6.18 18.73 2.06
N LYS A 39 6.09 19.61 3.07
CA LYS A 39 5.83 19.24 4.47
C LYS A 39 4.40 18.71 4.75
N GLN A 40 3.48 18.81 3.78
CA GLN A 40 2.05 18.59 4.01
C GLN A 40 1.48 17.31 3.36
N ASP A 41 2.30 16.53 2.64
CA ASP A 41 1.83 15.32 1.94
C ASP A 41 1.90 14.08 2.82
N ILE A 42 1.30 14.18 4.02
CA ILE A 42 1.26 13.06 4.95
C ILE A 42 0.16 12.09 4.50
N GLN A 43 0.55 10.83 4.27
CA GLN A 43 -0.33 9.73 3.87
C GLN A 43 -0.10 8.52 4.78
N PHE A 44 -1.06 7.61 4.82
CA PHE A 44 -0.86 6.29 5.42
C PHE A 44 -0.28 5.34 4.37
N VAL A 45 0.76 4.63 4.76
CA VAL A 45 1.46 3.65 3.92
C VAL A 45 1.36 2.30 4.60
N PHE A 46 0.80 1.33 3.88
CA PHE A 46 0.65 -0.04 4.35
C PHE A 46 1.81 -0.90 3.83
N TYR A 47 2.30 -1.80 4.69
CA TYR A 47 3.34 -2.76 4.35
C TYR A 47 2.76 -4.17 4.40
N PHE A 48 3.31 -5.05 3.58
CA PHE A 48 2.83 -6.42 3.43
C PHE A 48 3.97 -7.42 3.69
N ASN A 49 3.61 -8.67 3.97
CA ASN A 49 4.61 -9.72 4.16
C ASN A 49 5.26 -10.15 2.84
N GLU A 50 4.52 -10.07 1.73
CA GLU A 50 4.88 -10.61 0.42
C GLU A 50 5.45 -9.55 -0.53
N HIS A 51 5.51 -8.28 -0.12
CA HIS A 51 5.95 -7.19 -0.98
C HIS A 51 6.79 -6.15 -0.21
N GLU A 52 7.92 -5.74 -0.80
CA GLU A 52 8.87 -4.82 -0.15
C GLU A 52 8.42 -3.36 -0.23
N LYS A 53 7.80 -2.95 -1.34
CA LYS A 53 7.24 -1.60 -1.50
C LYS A 53 5.98 -1.43 -0.66
N GLY A 54 5.80 -0.24 -0.09
CA GLY A 54 4.60 0.13 0.64
C GLY A 54 3.43 0.51 -0.29
N PHE A 55 2.20 0.44 0.20
CA PHE A 55 1.02 0.89 -0.52
C PHE A 55 0.48 2.18 0.09
N ILE A 56 0.46 3.25 -0.69
CA ILE A 56 -0.13 4.52 -0.27
C ILE A 56 -1.65 4.36 -0.25
N LEU A 57 -2.23 4.45 0.94
CA LEU A 57 -3.66 4.30 1.11
C LEU A 57 -4.39 5.53 0.58
N LYS A 58 -5.25 5.33 -0.42
CA LYS A 58 -6.23 6.31 -0.87
C LYS A 58 -7.59 6.07 -0.20
N PRO A 59 -8.42 7.10 0.03
CA PRO A 59 -9.71 6.95 0.70
C PRO A 59 -10.61 5.87 0.09
N THR A 60 -10.64 5.75 -1.24
CA THR A 60 -11.42 4.71 -1.94
C THR A 60 -10.93 3.31 -1.58
N ASN A 61 -9.62 3.07 -1.60
CA ASN A 61 -9.03 1.78 -1.24
C ASN A 61 -9.25 1.47 0.24
N GLY A 62 -9.15 2.47 1.12
CA GLY A 62 -9.44 2.32 2.55
C GLY A 62 -10.86 1.85 2.82
N LYS A 63 -11.86 2.39 2.12
CA LYS A 63 -13.26 1.95 2.24
C LYS A 63 -13.45 0.49 1.80
N LEU A 64 -12.78 0.08 0.71
CA LEU A 64 -12.85 -1.30 0.21
C LEU A 64 -12.19 -2.27 1.20
N ILE A 65 -11.01 -1.93 1.72
CA ILE A 65 -10.32 -2.76 2.72
C ILE A 65 -11.16 -2.84 4.00
N ALA A 66 -11.75 -1.74 4.45
CA ALA A 66 -12.63 -1.74 5.62
C ALA A 66 -13.82 -2.69 5.45
N ALA A 67 -14.45 -2.69 4.27
CA ALA A 67 -15.56 -3.58 3.95
C ALA A 67 -15.12 -5.06 3.94
N VAL A 68 -13.93 -5.37 3.43
CA VAL A 68 -13.36 -6.73 3.42
C VAL A 68 -12.93 -7.17 4.82
N ALA A 69 -12.32 -6.26 5.61
CA ALA A 69 -11.83 -6.54 6.95
C ALA A 69 -12.94 -6.62 7.99
N GLY A 70 -14.09 -6.00 7.72
CA GLY A 70 -15.24 -5.89 8.64
C GLY A 70 -15.04 -4.84 9.73
N SER A 71 -14.05 -3.95 9.60
CA SER A 71 -13.72 -2.91 10.57
C SER A 71 -13.16 -1.68 9.88
N ALA A 72 -13.40 -0.50 10.45
CA ALA A 72 -12.78 0.75 10.02
C ALA A 72 -11.43 1.02 10.71
N ASP A 73 -11.06 0.22 11.71
CA ASP A 73 -9.80 0.34 12.43
C ASP A 73 -8.65 -0.33 11.66
N PHE A 74 -7.53 0.35 11.49
CA PHE A 74 -6.38 -0.17 10.76
C PHE A 74 -5.66 -1.29 11.51
N ASP A 75 -5.73 -1.29 12.85
CA ASP A 75 -5.14 -2.35 13.66
C ASP A 75 -5.85 -3.70 13.41
N ASP A 76 -7.17 -3.69 13.17
CA ASP A 76 -7.95 -4.87 12.82
C ASP A 76 -7.63 -5.41 11.42
N TRP A 77 -6.92 -4.64 10.59
CA TRP A 77 -6.54 -5.05 9.25
C TRP A 77 -5.23 -5.84 9.25
N ILE A 78 -4.42 -5.74 10.31
CA ILE A 78 -3.17 -6.48 10.42
C ILE A 78 -3.44 -7.99 10.40
N GLY A 79 -2.69 -8.72 9.58
CA GLY A 79 -2.86 -10.17 9.36
C GLY A 79 -3.98 -10.54 8.39
N LYS A 80 -4.81 -9.59 7.94
CA LYS A 80 -5.81 -9.85 6.89
C LYS A 80 -5.13 -9.96 5.53
N LYS A 81 -5.69 -10.84 4.69
CA LYS A 81 -5.28 -10.99 3.29
C LYS A 81 -6.18 -10.15 2.39
N ILE A 82 -5.57 -9.38 1.51
CA ILE A 82 -6.25 -8.60 0.48
C ILE A 82 -5.68 -8.95 -0.89
N VAL A 83 -6.49 -8.77 -1.94
CA VAL A 83 -6.01 -8.85 -3.32
C VAL A 83 -5.96 -7.44 -3.87
N LEU A 84 -4.76 -6.99 -4.22
CA LEU A 84 -4.53 -5.75 -4.95
C LEU A 84 -4.60 -6.06 -6.44
N PHE A 85 -5.49 -5.41 -7.17
CA PHE A 85 -5.64 -5.58 -8.63
C PHE A 85 -5.90 -4.24 -9.30
N ILE A 86 -5.65 -4.17 -10.61
CA ILE A 86 -5.99 -3.00 -11.41
C ILE A 86 -7.44 -3.17 -11.87
N ASP A 87 -8.31 -2.28 -11.42
CA ASP A 87 -9.68 -2.21 -11.93
C ASP A 87 -9.64 -1.60 -13.36
N PRO A 88 -10.03 -2.36 -14.40
CA PRO A 88 -10.02 -1.86 -15.78
C PRO A 88 -11.08 -0.79 -16.05
N THR A 89 -11.98 -0.52 -15.10
CA THR A 89 -13.03 0.51 -15.22
C THR A 89 -12.61 1.88 -14.68
N ILE A 90 -11.45 1.97 -14.02
CA ILE A 90 -10.92 3.21 -13.44
C ILE A 90 -9.69 3.65 -14.26
N GLU A 91 -9.83 4.76 -15.00
CA GLU A 91 -8.73 5.39 -15.77
C GLU A 91 -7.70 6.10 -14.86
#